data_AF-A0A2T3AAH8-F1
#
_entry.id   AF-A0A2T3AAH8-F1
#
_cell.length_a   1.000
_cell.length_b   1.000
_cell.length_c   1.000
_cell.angle_alpha   90.00
_cell.angle_beta   90.00
_cell.angle_gamma   90.00
#
_symmetry.space_group_name_H-M   'P 1'
#
loop_
_entity.id
_entity.type
_entity.pdbx_description
1 polymer ?
#
loop_
_entity_poly.entity_id
_entity_poly.type
_entity_poly.pdbx_seq_one_letter_code
_entity_poly.pdbx_strand_id
1 'polypeptide(L)'
;MGIIKRTFGAALITGSAVLGYTHASTSIICPLPHTDPLWASKTYARFNAHKNPSTQDVCIRRISLDKVRPELLENEGDLALEFCRGVWAGWAYRFQRRYLARKYQAEAPLHLWNPRDLATSTYEPGTCITDHFEVVEKTPTSITVRCGDSPRHQAGRESDGLFIMYAEIDKERNEVELGLKSCFFNSATQQDGILGPMPKYMEIAHQYYARLWMISASRWVTKGVF
;
A
#
# COMPACT_ATOMS: atom_id res chain seq x y z
N MET A 1 26.30 -9.97 34.35
CA MET A 1 26.23 -10.66 33.03
C MET A 1 24.89 -11.36 32.70
N GLY A 2 23.84 -11.30 33.54
CA GLY A 2 22.58 -12.04 33.29
C GLY A 2 21.45 -11.27 32.61
N ILE A 3 21.37 -9.95 32.79
CA ILE A 3 20.25 -9.13 32.29
C ILE A 3 20.38 -8.88 30.77
N ILE A 4 21.60 -8.59 30.29
CA ILE A 4 21.88 -8.34 28.86
C ILE A 4 21.61 -9.59 28.00
N LYS A 5 21.96 -10.79 28.47
CA LYS A 5 21.67 -12.04 27.72
C LYS A 5 20.16 -12.34 27.62
N ARG A 6 19.39 -12.00 28.66
CA ARG A 6 17.93 -12.18 28.67
C ARG A 6 17.21 -11.19 27.75
N THR A 7 17.64 -9.93 27.72
CA THR A 7 17.06 -8.91 26.82
C THR A 7 17.39 -9.17 25.35
N PHE A 8 18.60 -9.61 25.03
CA PHE A 8 18.95 -10.00 23.66
C PHE A 8 18.20 -11.27 23.20
N GLY A 9 18.07 -12.29 24.07
CA GLY A 9 17.29 -13.49 23.76
C GLY A 9 15.81 -13.20 23.54
N ALA A 10 15.20 -12.35 24.38
CA ALA A 10 13.82 -11.91 24.21
C ALA A 10 13.63 -11.09 22.93
N ALA A 11 14.54 -10.15 22.63
CA ALA A 11 14.48 -9.34 21.40
C ALA A 11 14.59 -10.20 20.12
N LEU A 12 15.45 -11.21 20.12
CA LEU A 12 15.58 -12.18 19.01
C LEU A 12 14.31 -13.04 18.85
N ILE A 13 13.73 -13.53 19.95
CA ILE A 13 12.50 -14.33 19.91
C ILE A 13 11.32 -13.47 19.44
N THR A 14 11.18 -12.24 19.95
CA THR A 14 10.11 -11.32 19.54
C THR A 14 10.28 -10.87 18.09
N GLY A 15 11.50 -10.55 17.64
CA GLY A 15 11.77 -10.19 16.24
C GLY A 15 11.45 -11.32 15.27
N SER A 16 11.89 -12.54 15.57
CA SER A 16 11.60 -13.73 14.75
C SER A 16 10.12 -14.10 14.75
N ALA A 17 9.40 -13.94 15.87
CA ALA A 17 7.96 -14.19 15.94
C ALA A 17 7.16 -13.18 15.12
N VAL A 18 7.53 -11.89 15.13
CA VAL A 18 6.90 -10.86 14.30
C VAL A 18 7.13 -11.14 12.82
N LEU A 19 8.36 -11.49 12.42
CA LEU A 19 8.69 -11.86 11.05
C LEU A 19 7.97 -13.15 10.60
N GLY A 20 7.89 -14.16 11.48
CA GLY A 20 7.15 -15.39 11.21
C GLY A 20 5.65 -15.13 11.04
N TYR A 21 5.05 -14.31 11.90
CA TYR A 21 3.64 -13.94 11.79
C TYR A 21 3.34 -13.12 10.53
N THR A 22 4.18 -12.14 10.20
CA THR A 22 3.98 -11.34 8.98
C THR A 22 4.12 -12.18 7.73
N HIS A 23 5.03 -13.16 7.73
CA HIS A 23 5.20 -14.09 6.62
C HIS A 23 4.02 -15.06 6.50
N ALA A 24 3.58 -15.65 7.61
CA ALA A 24 2.50 -16.65 7.62
C ALA A 24 1.11 -16.05 7.35
N SER A 25 0.92 -14.74 7.59
CA SER A 25 -0.39 -14.11 7.53
C SER A 25 -0.60 -13.23 6.29
N THR A 26 0.38 -13.16 5.40
CA THR A 26 0.25 -12.50 4.08
C THR A 26 1.03 -13.26 3.01
N SER A 27 0.64 -13.11 1.76
CA SER A 27 1.35 -13.67 0.59
C SER A 27 1.91 -12.52 -0.24
N ILE A 28 3.09 -12.71 -0.84
CA ILE A 28 3.64 -11.76 -1.83
C ILE A 28 3.74 -12.49 -3.15
N ILE A 29 3.20 -11.89 -4.21
CA ILE A 29 3.44 -12.32 -5.59
C ILE A 29 4.35 -11.28 -6.23
N CYS A 30 5.54 -11.71 -6.65
CA CYS A 30 6.54 -10.88 -7.30
C CYS A 30 7.41 -11.76 -8.23
N PRO A 31 7.48 -11.48 -9.54
CA PRO A 31 6.79 -10.38 -10.25
C PRO A 31 5.27 -10.61 -10.34
N LEU A 32 4.52 -9.56 -10.68
CA LEU A 32 3.10 -9.70 -11.00
C LEU A 32 2.90 -10.60 -12.24
N PRO A 33 1.81 -11.39 -12.30
CA PRO A 33 1.49 -12.20 -13.48
C PRO A 33 1.29 -11.35 -14.75
N HIS A 34 1.62 -11.91 -15.92
CA HIS A 34 1.38 -11.22 -17.20
C HIS A 34 -0.09 -10.95 -17.52
N THR A 35 -0.99 -11.69 -16.87
CA THR A 35 -2.45 -11.55 -16.99
C THR A 35 -3.04 -10.55 -15.99
N ASP A 36 -2.20 -9.88 -15.18
CA ASP A 36 -2.68 -8.94 -14.18
C ASP A 36 -3.43 -7.74 -14.83
N PRO A 37 -4.63 -7.36 -14.34
CA PRO A 37 -5.41 -6.26 -14.90
C PRO A 37 -4.68 -4.91 -14.95
N LEU A 38 -3.65 -4.71 -14.13
CA LEU A 38 -2.81 -3.51 -14.15
C LEU A 38 -2.26 -3.23 -15.56
N TRP A 39 -1.84 -4.27 -16.29
CA TRP A 39 -1.21 -4.11 -17.59
C TRP A 39 -2.16 -3.61 -18.68
N ALA A 40 -3.47 -3.83 -18.50
CA ALA A 40 -4.52 -3.32 -19.38
C ALA A 40 -5.13 -2.00 -18.87
N SER A 41 -4.73 -1.51 -17.69
CA SER A 41 -5.29 -0.29 -17.10
C SER A 41 -4.91 0.96 -17.89
N LYS A 42 -5.90 1.83 -18.12
CA LYS A 42 -5.68 3.17 -18.68
C LYS A 42 -4.79 4.02 -17.78
N THR A 43 -4.90 3.85 -16.46
CA THR A 43 -4.09 4.58 -15.46
C THR A 43 -2.62 4.19 -15.58
N TYR A 44 -2.32 2.89 -15.72
CA TYR A 44 -0.95 2.43 -15.94
C TYR A 44 -0.38 2.94 -17.27
N ALA A 45 -1.14 2.83 -18.36
CA ALA A 45 -0.70 3.33 -19.66
C ALA A 45 -0.49 4.86 -19.67
N ARG A 46 -1.28 5.61 -18.91
CA ARG A 46 -1.15 7.06 -18.76
C ARG A 46 0.15 7.44 -18.07
N PHE A 47 0.48 6.80 -16.95
CA PHE A 47 1.64 7.18 -16.15
C PHE A 47 2.95 6.50 -16.58
N ASN A 48 2.89 5.30 -17.16
CA ASN A 48 4.04 4.64 -17.78
C ASN A 48 3.96 4.69 -19.31
N ALA A 49 3.88 5.89 -19.87
CA ALA A 49 3.72 6.11 -21.32
C ALA A 49 4.87 5.51 -22.16
N HIS A 50 6.08 5.45 -21.59
CA HIS A 50 7.25 4.83 -22.22
C HIS A 50 7.26 3.30 -22.17
N LYS A 51 6.32 2.68 -21.44
CA LYS A 51 6.28 1.23 -21.19
C LYS A 51 7.59 0.72 -20.57
N ASN A 52 8.17 1.54 -19.69
CA ASN A 52 9.42 1.22 -19.04
C ASN A 52 9.26 -0.01 -18.13
N PRO A 53 10.34 -0.77 -17.91
CA PRO A 53 10.36 -1.82 -16.89
C PRO A 53 9.94 -1.29 -15.52
N SER A 54 9.26 -2.14 -14.75
CA SER A 54 8.81 -1.81 -13.41
C SER A 54 9.41 -2.74 -12.36
N THR A 55 9.37 -2.27 -11.12
CA THR A 55 9.46 -3.12 -9.93
C THR A 55 8.04 -3.30 -9.42
N GLN A 56 7.55 -4.53 -9.39
CA GLN A 56 6.15 -4.80 -9.09
C GLN A 56 5.95 -6.00 -8.17
N ASP A 57 5.06 -5.83 -7.20
CA ASP A 57 4.64 -6.85 -6.25
C ASP A 57 3.18 -6.64 -5.83
N VAL A 58 2.53 -7.70 -5.36
CA VAL A 58 1.27 -7.58 -4.63
C VAL A 58 1.36 -8.34 -3.31
N CYS A 59 1.09 -7.64 -2.22
CA CYS A 59 0.88 -8.22 -0.91
C CYS A 59 -0.60 -8.54 -0.74
N ILE A 60 -0.92 -9.81 -0.50
CA ILE A 60 -2.28 -10.31 -0.36
C ILE A 60 -2.51 -10.79 1.07
N ARG A 61 -3.70 -10.53 1.61
CA ARG A 61 -4.20 -11.16 2.84
C ARG A 61 -5.65 -11.56 2.66
N ARG A 62 -5.95 -12.82 2.97
CA ARG A 62 -7.31 -13.36 2.96
C ARG A 62 -7.89 -13.37 4.37
N ILE A 63 -9.14 -12.97 4.48
CA ILE A 63 -9.87 -12.85 5.74
C ILE A 63 -11.22 -13.52 5.58
N SER A 64 -11.53 -14.48 6.43
CA SER A 64 -12.85 -15.13 6.43
C SER A 64 -13.98 -14.11 6.64
N LEU A 65 -15.07 -14.25 5.91
CA LEU A 65 -16.18 -13.28 5.90
C LEU A 65 -16.82 -13.08 7.29
N ASP A 66 -16.83 -14.10 8.14
CA ASP A 66 -17.32 -14.03 9.53
C ASP A 66 -16.52 -13.07 10.43
N LYS A 67 -15.29 -12.73 10.03
CA LYS A 67 -14.40 -11.81 10.77
C LYS A 67 -14.46 -10.38 10.23
N VAL A 68 -15.10 -10.18 9.09
CA VAL A 68 -15.26 -8.87 8.48
C VAL A 68 -16.40 -8.14 9.16
N ARG A 69 -16.23 -6.85 9.38
CA ARG A 69 -17.27 -5.99 9.92
C ARG A 69 -18.50 -6.02 9.00
N PRO A 70 -19.69 -6.40 9.50
CA PRO A 70 -20.86 -6.63 8.66
C PRO A 70 -21.30 -5.37 7.91
N GLU A 71 -21.15 -4.18 8.51
CA GLU A 71 -21.53 -2.92 7.88
C GLU A 71 -20.71 -2.61 6.61
N LEU A 72 -19.49 -3.16 6.49
CA LEU A 72 -18.67 -2.98 5.28
C LEU A 72 -19.14 -3.85 4.11
N LEU A 73 -20.00 -4.84 4.38
CA LEU A 73 -20.56 -5.74 3.38
C LEU A 73 -21.91 -5.25 2.83
N GLU A 74 -22.48 -4.19 3.41
CA GLU A 74 -23.80 -3.65 3.05
C GLU A 74 -23.78 -2.86 1.75
N ASN A 75 -22.75 -2.03 1.54
CA ASN A 75 -22.62 -1.20 0.35
C ASN A 75 -21.38 -1.54 -0.47
N GLU A 76 -21.53 -1.43 -1.79
CA GLU A 76 -20.40 -1.53 -2.71
C GLU A 76 -19.41 -0.38 -2.46
N GLY A 77 -18.10 -0.66 -2.44
CA GLY A 77 -17.08 0.36 -2.16
C GLY A 77 -16.56 0.41 -0.73
N ASP A 78 -17.39 0.04 0.26
CA ASP A 78 -17.05 0.26 1.68
C ASP A 78 -15.83 -0.56 2.12
N LEU A 79 -15.69 -1.81 1.67
CA LEU A 79 -14.51 -2.64 1.94
C LEU A 79 -13.22 -2.02 1.43
N ALA A 80 -13.18 -1.60 0.16
CA ALA A 80 -11.99 -1.05 -0.47
C ALA A 80 -11.62 0.31 0.15
N LEU A 81 -12.63 1.14 0.44
CA LEU A 81 -12.46 2.43 1.11
C LEU A 81 -11.90 2.25 2.53
N GLU A 82 -12.49 1.37 3.32
CA GLU A 82 -12.06 1.14 4.70
C GLU A 82 -10.67 0.49 4.76
N PHE A 83 -10.35 -0.38 3.81
CA PHE A 83 -9.01 -0.92 3.66
C PHE A 83 -7.99 0.18 3.33
N CYS A 84 -8.30 1.07 2.37
CA CYS A 84 -7.48 2.24 2.03
C CYS A 84 -7.25 3.16 3.24
N ARG A 85 -8.31 3.48 3.99
CA ARG A 85 -8.20 4.22 5.26
C ARG A 85 -7.25 3.54 6.22
N GLY A 86 -7.35 2.22 6.38
CA GLY A 86 -6.48 1.43 7.23
C GLY A 86 -5.01 1.44 6.81
N VAL A 87 -4.71 1.54 5.50
CA VAL A 87 -3.35 1.68 4.99
C VAL A 87 -2.73 2.99 5.46
N TRP A 88 -3.43 4.12 5.28
CA TRP A 88 -2.86 5.45 5.57
C TRP A 88 -3.01 5.88 7.03
N ALA A 89 -4.11 5.57 7.68
CA ALA A 89 -4.32 5.90 9.10
C ALA A 89 -3.57 4.94 10.02
N GLY A 90 -3.30 3.72 9.56
CA GLY A 90 -2.71 2.62 10.31
C GLY A 90 -1.33 2.91 10.91
N TRP A 91 -0.97 2.09 11.91
CA TRP A 91 0.29 2.23 12.64
C TRP A 91 1.51 1.98 11.78
N ALA A 92 1.41 1.17 10.72
CA ALA A 92 2.55 0.86 9.86
C ALA A 92 3.00 2.07 9.02
N TYR A 93 2.06 2.93 8.59
CA TYR A 93 2.37 4.16 7.87
C TYR A 93 2.82 5.32 8.78
N ARG A 94 2.58 5.23 10.08
CA ARG A 94 2.83 6.31 11.05
C ARG A 94 4.26 6.87 10.97
N PHE A 95 5.26 6.02 10.81
CA PHE A 95 6.66 6.43 10.77
C PHE A 95 6.98 7.22 9.50
N GLN A 96 6.59 6.70 8.33
CA GLN A 96 6.76 7.39 7.06
C GLN A 96 5.97 8.70 7.05
N ARG A 97 4.73 8.71 7.51
CA ARG A 97 3.91 9.92 7.64
C ARG A 97 4.60 10.99 8.48
N ARG A 98 5.18 10.64 9.63
CA ARG A 98 5.88 11.60 10.49
C ARG A 98 7.18 12.10 9.86
N TYR A 99 7.89 11.25 9.12
CA TYR A 99 9.06 11.65 8.35
C TYR A 99 8.68 12.66 7.26
N LEU A 100 7.67 12.36 6.45
CA LEU A 100 7.19 13.24 5.39
C LEU A 100 6.63 14.56 5.93
N ALA A 101 5.88 14.51 7.05
CA ALA A 101 5.31 15.71 7.68
C ALA A 101 6.39 16.72 8.07
N ARG A 102 7.52 16.26 8.62
CA ARG A 102 8.65 17.13 8.97
C ARG A 102 9.28 17.81 7.76
N LYS A 103 9.22 17.18 6.59
CA LYS A 103 9.90 17.66 5.39
C LYS A 103 9.01 18.53 4.51
N TYR A 104 7.72 18.22 4.43
CA TYR A 104 6.87 18.76 3.37
C TYR A 104 5.54 19.36 3.84
N GLN A 105 5.14 19.18 5.10
CA GLN A 105 3.82 19.63 5.56
C GLN A 105 3.63 21.15 5.46
N ALA A 106 4.69 21.92 5.70
CA ALA A 106 4.64 23.37 5.56
C ALA A 106 4.44 23.82 4.10
N GLU A 107 4.96 23.05 3.13
CA GLU A 107 4.86 23.36 1.70
C GLU A 107 3.53 22.89 1.09
N ALA A 108 2.90 21.87 1.69
CA ALA A 108 1.65 21.29 1.20
C ALA A 108 0.62 21.14 2.33
N PRO A 109 0.18 22.25 2.97
CA PRO A 109 -0.66 22.20 4.16
C PRO A 109 -2.08 21.66 3.89
N LEU A 110 -2.54 21.70 2.63
CA LEU A 110 -3.87 21.22 2.23
C LEU A 110 -3.94 19.70 2.01
N HIS A 111 -2.81 19.00 2.02
CA HIS A 111 -2.79 17.54 1.86
C HIS A 111 -3.24 16.85 3.16
N LEU A 112 -3.61 15.58 3.06
CA LEU A 112 -3.96 14.79 4.25
C LEU A 112 -2.70 14.43 5.04
N TRP A 113 -2.62 14.92 6.29
CA TRP A 113 -1.48 14.70 7.19
C TRP A 113 -1.85 14.01 8.49
N ASN A 114 -3.02 14.33 9.06
CA ASN A 114 -3.39 13.83 10.37
C ASN A 114 -4.03 12.44 10.26
N PRO A 115 -3.80 11.55 11.24
CA PRO A 115 -4.40 10.21 11.24
C PRO A 115 -5.92 10.25 11.12
N ARG A 116 -6.57 11.24 11.77
CA ARG A 116 -8.02 11.42 11.73
C ARG A 116 -8.51 11.73 10.32
N ASP A 117 -7.88 12.70 9.66
CA ASP A 117 -8.26 13.12 8.30
C ASP A 117 -8.05 11.97 7.30
N LEU A 118 -6.95 11.22 7.44
CA LEU A 118 -6.69 10.01 6.65
C LEU A 118 -7.76 8.94 6.86
N ALA A 119 -8.23 8.78 8.08
CA ALA A 119 -9.18 7.75 8.39
C ALA A 119 -10.63 8.11 8.05
N THR A 120 -10.97 9.40 7.92
CA THR A 120 -12.32 9.84 7.56
C THR A 120 -12.45 10.23 6.09
N SER A 121 -11.33 10.43 5.37
CA SER A 121 -11.35 10.76 3.95
C SER A 121 -12.09 9.71 3.11
N THR A 122 -12.77 10.17 2.06
CA THR A 122 -13.40 9.32 1.04
C THR A 122 -12.44 8.93 -0.08
N TYR A 123 -11.26 9.55 -0.13
CA TYR A 123 -10.23 9.28 -1.15
C TYR A 123 -10.75 9.39 -2.58
N GLU A 124 -11.44 10.49 -2.90
CA GLU A 124 -11.81 10.79 -4.28
C GLU A 124 -10.58 11.11 -5.13
N PRO A 125 -10.60 10.87 -6.46
CA PRO A 125 -9.52 11.29 -7.36
C PRO A 125 -9.12 12.76 -7.15
N GLY A 126 -7.82 13.03 -7.12
CA GLY A 126 -7.22 14.32 -6.75
C GLY A 126 -6.90 14.47 -5.26
N THR A 127 -7.37 13.55 -4.41
CA THR A 127 -6.99 13.56 -2.97
C THR A 127 -5.49 13.38 -2.83
N CYS A 128 -4.82 14.38 -2.25
CA CYS A 128 -3.38 14.37 -2.02
C CYS A 128 -3.04 13.96 -0.58
N ILE A 129 -2.13 13.00 -0.43
CA ILE A 129 -1.77 12.40 0.86
C ILE A 129 -0.28 12.68 1.11
N THR A 130 0.01 13.38 2.20
CA THR A 130 1.37 13.61 2.72
C THR A 130 2.42 14.09 1.70
N ASP A 131 2.01 14.85 0.68
CA ASP A 131 2.88 15.38 -0.39
C ASP A 131 3.68 14.32 -1.17
N HIS A 132 3.26 13.05 -1.17
CA HIS A 132 3.95 11.96 -1.89
C HIS A 132 3.01 11.08 -2.71
N PHE A 133 1.71 11.32 -2.55
CA PHE A 133 0.67 10.41 -3.00
C PHE A 133 -0.52 11.21 -3.49
N GLU A 134 -1.09 10.79 -4.60
CA GLU A 134 -2.29 11.37 -5.19
C GLU A 134 -3.22 10.24 -5.61
N VAL A 135 -4.48 10.28 -5.16
CA VAL A 135 -5.48 9.34 -5.67
C VAL A 135 -5.76 9.70 -7.14
N VAL A 136 -5.57 8.75 -8.03
CA VAL A 136 -5.74 8.97 -9.49
C VAL A 136 -6.91 8.20 -10.07
N GLU A 137 -7.39 7.17 -9.38
CA GLU A 137 -8.53 6.36 -9.80
C GLU A 137 -9.17 5.72 -8.56
N LYS A 138 -10.50 5.62 -8.59
CA LYS A 138 -11.29 4.95 -7.56
C LYS A 138 -12.41 4.17 -8.24
N THR A 139 -12.55 2.91 -7.85
CA THR A 139 -13.62 2.00 -8.25
C THR A 139 -14.28 1.42 -6.98
N PRO A 140 -15.40 0.68 -7.10
CA PRO A 140 -16.00 0.04 -5.94
C PRO A 140 -15.12 -1.04 -5.28
N THR A 141 -14.12 -1.58 -5.98
CA THR A 141 -13.23 -2.62 -5.44
C THR A 141 -11.80 -2.16 -5.22
N SER A 142 -11.43 -0.96 -5.68
CA SER A 142 -10.04 -0.49 -5.56
C SER A 142 -9.88 1.03 -5.54
N ILE A 143 -8.80 1.48 -4.88
CA ILE A 143 -8.31 2.86 -4.91
C ILE A 143 -6.86 2.84 -5.39
N THR A 144 -6.60 3.53 -6.50
CA THR A 144 -5.28 3.67 -7.10
C THR A 144 -4.68 5.03 -6.75
N VAL A 145 -3.45 5.00 -6.26
CA VAL A 145 -2.68 6.16 -5.80
C VAL A 145 -1.38 6.22 -6.59
N ARG A 146 -1.12 7.35 -7.26
CA ARG A 146 0.19 7.66 -7.85
C ARG A 146 1.18 7.99 -6.75
N CYS A 147 2.38 7.43 -6.81
CA CYS A 147 3.43 7.60 -5.80
C CYS A 147 4.79 7.98 -6.42
N GLY A 148 5.85 7.98 -5.61
CA GLY A 148 7.24 8.20 -6.06
C GLY A 148 7.74 9.63 -5.94
N ASP A 149 6.88 10.63 -6.15
CA ASP A 149 7.20 12.06 -5.97
C ASP A 149 5.96 12.88 -5.58
N SER A 150 6.15 14.17 -5.31
CA SER A 150 5.10 15.09 -4.92
C SER A 150 4.01 15.24 -5.98
N PRO A 151 2.71 15.24 -5.59
CA PRO A 151 1.59 15.65 -6.44
C PRO A 151 1.73 17.06 -7.02
N ARG A 152 2.61 17.89 -6.47
CA ARG A 152 2.91 19.21 -7.05
C ARG A 152 3.65 19.10 -8.39
N HIS A 153 4.27 17.95 -8.68
CA HIS A 153 4.93 17.64 -9.95
C HIS A 153 4.04 16.71 -10.78
N GLN A 154 3.28 17.28 -11.71
CA GLN A 154 2.31 16.53 -12.52
C GLN A 154 2.90 15.87 -13.76
N ALA A 155 4.08 16.33 -14.21
CA ALA A 155 4.81 15.76 -15.35
C ALA A 155 5.34 14.33 -15.06
N GLY A 156 6.06 13.75 -16.03
CA GLY A 156 6.82 12.52 -15.80
C GLY A 156 7.86 12.69 -14.68
N ARG A 157 8.07 11.64 -13.90
CA ARG A 157 8.91 11.59 -12.69
C ARG A 157 9.96 10.50 -12.82
N GLU A 158 11.18 10.79 -12.37
CA GLU A 158 12.27 9.81 -12.31
C GLU A 158 11.94 8.66 -11.33
N SER A 159 11.23 9.00 -10.24
CA SER A 159 10.60 8.04 -9.35
C SER A 159 9.08 8.20 -9.45
N ASP A 160 8.44 7.28 -10.14
CA ASP A 160 6.98 7.22 -10.26
C ASP A 160 6.48 5.84 -9.88
N GLY A 161 5.17 5.73 -9.75
CA GLY A 161 4.55 4.44 -9.55
C GLY A 161 3.09 4.53 -9.20
N LEU A 162 2.49 3.34 -9.06
CA LEU A 162 1.11 3.16 -8.66
C LEU A 162 1.06 2.21 -7.45
N PHE A 163 0.35 2.64 -6.42
CA PHE A 163 -0.19 1.77 -5.39
C PHE A 163 -1.67 1.51 -5.66
N ILE A 164 -2.09 0.26 -5.62
CA ILE A 164 -3.50 -0.12 -5.75
C ILE A 164 -3.88 -0.87 -4.49
N MET A 165 -4.73 -0.26 -3.68
CA MET A 165 -5.40 -0.93 -2.58
C MET A 165 -6.72 -1.48 -3.09
N TYR A 166 -6.89 -2.81 -3.07
CA TYR A 166 -8.12 -3.45 -3.50
C TYR A 166 -8.68 -4.39 -2.43
N ALA A 167 -9.99 -4.59 -2.47
CA ALA A 167 -10.72 -5.53 -1.65
C ALA A 167 -11.80 -6.23 -2.50
N GLU A 168 -11.76 -7.56 -2.56
CA GLU A 168 -12.70 -8.37 -3.33
C GLU A 168 -13.28 -9.50 -2.48
N ILE A 169 -14.57 -9.80 -2.67
CA ILE A 169 -15.24 -10.90 -1.99
C ILE A 169 -15.09 -12.17 -2.84
N ASP A 170 -14.38 -13.15 -2.30
CA ASP A 170 -14.26 -14.49 -2.84
C ASP A 170 -15.35 -15.38 -2.26
N LYS A 171 -16.47 -15.47 -2.99
CA LYS A 171 -17.65 -16.24 -2.56
C LYS A 171 -17.37 -17.74 -2.48
N GLU A 172 -16.49 -18.27 -3.32
CA GLU A 172 -16.15 -19.70 -3.32
C GLU A 172 -15.38 -20.09 -2.06
N ARG A 173 -14.49 -19.21 -1.60
CA ARG A 173 -13.70 -19.42 -0.38
C ARG A 173 -14.37 -18.89 0.89
N ASN A 174 -15.47 -18.16 0.77
CA ASN A 174 -16.12 -17.45 1.87
C ASN A 174 -15.15 -16.47 2.58
N GLU A 175 -14.34 -15.77 1.79
CA GLU A 175 -13.27 -14.87 2.25
C GLU A 175 -13.34 -13.51 1.53
N VAL A 176 -12.77 -12.49 2.15
CA VAL A 176 -12.36 -11.25 1.49
C VAL A 176 -10.87 -11.33 1.19
N GLU A 177 -10.50 -11.12 -0.07
CA GLU A 177 -9.13 -10.86 -0.45
C GLU A 177 -8.85 -9.36 -0.35
N LEU A 178 -7.90 -8.99 0.52
CA LEU A 178 -7.31 -7.65 0.54
C LEU A 178 -5.98 -7.70 -0.19
N GLY A 179 -5.74 -6.74 -1.07
CA GLY A 179 -4.49 -6.65 -1.81
C GLY A 179 -3.91 -5.25 -1.84
N LEU A 180 -2.60 -5.18 -1.60
CA LEU A 180 -1.78 -3.98 -1.73
C LEU A 180 -0.79 -4.24 -2.86
N LYS A 181 -1.10 -3.71 -4.04
CA LYS A 181 -0.28 -3.86 -5.24
C LYS A 181 0.59 -2.62 -5.43
N SER A 182 1.84 -2.84 -5.82
CA SER A 182 2.83 -1.81 -6.07
C SER A 182 3.41 -2.00 -7.46
N CYS A 183 3.60 -0.91 -8.19
CA CYS A 183 4.28 -0.90 -9.48
C CYS A 183 5.05 0.40 -9.62
N PHE A 184 6.39 0.32 -9.51
CA PHE A 184 7.28 1.48 -9.59
C PHE A 184 8.00 1.50 -10.93
N PHE A 185 8.09 2.67 -11.55
CA PHE A 185 8.72 2.87 -12.86
C PHE A 185 9.25 4.30 -12.96
N ASN A 186 10.10 4.53 -13.95
CA ASN A 186 10.46 5.89 -14.38
C ASN A 186 9.43 6.34 -15.43
N SER A 187 8.84 7.52 -15.27
CA SER A 187 7.94 8.10 -16.27
C SER A 187 8.47 9.38 -16.90
N ALA A 188 9.60 9.91 -16.43
CA ALA A 188 10.24 11.10 -16.97
C ALA A 188 10.97 10.83 -18.29
N THR A 189 11.61 9.66 -18.39
CA THR A 189 12.44 9.29 -19.53
C THR A 189 12.26 7.84 -19.90
N GLN A 190 12.48 7.49 -21.18
CA GLN A 190 12.53 6.08 -21.59
C GLN A 190 13.75 5.38 -20.99
N GLN A 191 13.56 4.15 -20.53
CA GLN A 191 14.57 3.31 -19.90
C GLN A 191 14.74 2.03 -20.71
N ASP A 192 15.99 1.67 -20.97
CA ASP A 192 16.33 0.42 -21.64
C ASP A 192 16.41 -0.75 -20.64
N GLY A 193 16.28 -1.98 -21.16
CA GLY A 193 16.43 -3.20 -20.38
C GLY A 193 15.12 -3.77 -19.83
N ILE A 194 15.23 -4.64 -18.82
CA ILE A 194 14.10 -5.40 -18.26
C ILE A 194 13.95 -5.25 -16.74
N LEU A 195 14.86 -4.53 -16.10
CA LEU A 195 14.89 -4.37 -14.65
C LEU A 195 14.20 -3.07 -14.26
N GLY A 196 13.30 -3.14 -13.27
CA GLY A 196 12.66 -1.97 -12.69
C GLY A 196 13.65 -1.00 -12.01
N PRO A 197 13.18 0.19 -11.61
CA PRO A 197 14.03 1.26 -11.09
C PRO A 197 14.61 0.95 -9.69
N MET A 198 14.11 -0.08 -9.01
CA MET A 198 14.50 -0.40 -7.63
C MET A 198 15.53 -1.55 -7.59
N PRO A 199 16.67 -1.39 -6.90
CA PRO A 199 17.62 -2.48 -6.70
C PRO A 199 17.04 -3.55 -5.78
N LYS A 200 17.51 -4.80 -5.92
CA LYS A 200 16.88 -5.98 -5.27
C LYS A 200 16.72 -5.89 -3.76
N TYR A 201 17.67 -5.28 -3.04
CA TYR A 201 17.59 -5.13 -1.59
C TYR A 201 16.49 -4.14 -1.17
N MET A 202 16.25 -3.09 -1.95
CA MET A 202 15.16 -2.14 -1.74
C MET A 202 13.82 -2.81 -2.06
N GLU A 203 13.74 -3.64 -3.11
CA GLU A 203 12.54 -4.41 -3.45
C GLU A 203 12.14 -5.33 -2.28
N ILE A 204 13.10 -6.04 -1.69
CA ILE A 204 12.86 -6.90 -0.53
C ILE A 204 12.39 -6.06 0.68
N ALA A 205 13.05 -4.93 0.96
CA ALA A 205 12.67 -4.05 2.06
C ALA A 205 11.24 -3.51 1.88
N HIS A 206 10.88 -3.12 0.65
CA HIS A 206 9.54 -2.70 0.28
C HIS A 206 8.52 -3.81 0.48
N GLN A 207 8.80 -5.05 0.06
CA GLN A 207 7.88 -6.17 0.28
C GLN A 207 7.60 -6.40 1.77
N TYR A 208 8.61 -6.35 2.64
CA TYR A 208 8.38 -6.44 4.09
C TYR A 208 7.56 -5.28 4.62
N TYR A 209 7.78 -4.07 4.10
CA TYR A 209 7.00 -2.90 4.48
C TYR A 209 5.54 -3.02 4.03
N ALA A 210 5.28 -3.52 2.83
CA ALA A 210 3.94 -3.81 2.31
C ALA A 210 3.21 -4.84 3.19
N ARG A 211 3.91 -5.86 3.71
CA ARG A 211 3.33 -6.81 4.68
C ARG A 211 2.88 -6.13 5.97
N LEU A 212 3.68 -5.19 6.50
CA LEU A 212 3.31 -4.44 7.70
C LEU A 212 2.10 -3.54 7.44
N TRP A 213 2.04 -2.87 6.29
CA TRP A 213 0.86 -2.12 5.85
C TRP A 213 -0.38 -3.00 5.78
N MET A 214 -0.28 -4.16 5.15
CA MET A 214 -1.38 -5.11 5.03
C MET A 214 -1.92 -5.59 6.40
N ILE A 215 -1.02 -5.92 7.33
CA ILE A 215 -1.41 -6.34 8.69
C ILE A 215 -2.05 -5.18 9.46
N SER A 216 -1.50 -3.97 9.33
CA SER A 216 -2.07 -2.78 9.95
C SER A 216 -3.46 -2.48 9.41
N ALA A 217 -3.61 -2.45 8.08
CA ALA A 217 -4.83 -2.07 7.39
C ALA A 217 -5.96 -3.10 7.55
N SER A 218 -5.65 -4.39 7.52
CA SER A 218 -6.67 -5.45 7.70
C SER A 218 -7.39 -5.40 9.06
N ARG A 219 -6.81 -4.76 10.07
CA ARG A 219 -7.48 -4.53 11.38
C ARG A 219 -8.62 -3.53 11.27
N TRP A 220 -8.62 -2.65 10.28
CA TRP A 220 -9.71 -1.70 10.05
C TRP A 220 -10.95 -2.41 9.53
N VAL A 221 -10.75 -3.32 8.58
CA VAL A 221 -11.81 -4.16 8.00
C VAL A 221 -12.42 -5.13 9.03
N THR A 222 -11.64 -5.58 10.02
CA THR A 222 -12.08 -6.60 10.99
C THR A 222 -12.49 -6.05 12.36
N LYS A 223 -11.96 -4.89 12.78
CA LYS A 223 -12.14 -4.38 14.15
C LYS A 223 -12.46 -2.88 14.24
N GLY A 224 -12.33 -2.11 13.15
CA GLY A 224 -12.65 -0.67 13.13
C GLY A 224 -11.80 0.18 14.08
N VAL A 225 -10.56 -0.24 14.36
CA VAL A 225 -9.73 0.42 15.38
C VAL A 225 -9.02 1.65 14.81
N PHE A 226 -9.36 2.81 15.39
CA PHE A 226 -8.59 4.05 15.32
C PHE A 226 -7.51 4.11 16.41
#